data_AF-A0A953Y4G5-F1
#
_entry.id   AF-A0A953Y4G5-F1
#
_cell.length_a   1.000
_cell.length_b   1.000
_cell.length_c   1.000
_cell.angle_alpha   90.00
_cell.angle_beta   90.00
_cell.angle_gamma   90.00
#
_symmetry.space_group_name_H-M   'P 1'
#
loop_
_entity.id
_entity.type
_entity.pdbx_description
1 polymer ?
#
loop_
_entity_poly.entity_id
_entity_poly.type
_entity_poly.pdbx_seq_one_letter_code
_entity_poly.pdbx_strand_id
1 'polypeptide(L)'
;MSDQHELAGILQRLFPSFRDLPLEAVAQRAEGLGLFAAKTWSVGPEGLRARGIDVPAQVHQALAPAAPRVVQAGSGGATFLQHVRRGLANDPAFGKLLGAYAAVWAESLRKASGSDAGAVAA
;
A
#
# COMPACT_ATOMS: atom_id res chain seq x y z
N MET A 1 -21.76 0.86 6.67
CA MET A 1 -20.71 -0.11 6.27
C MET A 1 -19.37 0.55 6.53
N SER A 2 -18.46 -0.09 7.26
CA SER A 2 -17.18 0.51 7.64
C SER A 2 -16.26 0.72 6.43
N ASP A 3 -15.54 1.84 6.39
CA ASP A 3 -14.54 2.22 5.37
C ASP A 3 -13.57 1.08 4.98
N GLN A 4 -13.27 0.20 5.93
CA GLN A 4 -12.40 -0.97 5.74
C GLN A 4 -13.03 -2.06 4.86
N HIS A 5 -14.34 -2.27 4.93
CA HIS A 5 -15.07 -3.22 4.07
C HIS A 5 -15.15 -2.72 2.63
N GLU A 6 -15.29 -1.41 2.43
CA GLU A 6 -15.31 -0.82 1.09
C GLU A 6 -13.94 -0.97 0.41
N LEU A 7 -12.87 -0.69 1.15
CA LEU A 7 -11.50 -0.92 0.67
C LEU A 7 -11.26 -2.40 0.36
N ALA A 8 -11.69 -3.32 1.21
CA ALA A 8 -11.59 -4.76 0.96
C ALA A 8 -12.33 -5.17 -0.32
N GLY A 9 -13.55 -4.67 -0.55
CA GLY A 9 -14.31 -4.95 -1.77
C GLY A 9 -13.67 -4.35 -3.04
N ILE A 10 -12.94 -3.24 -2.93
CA ILE A 10 -12.14 -2.70 -4.04
C ILE A 10 -10.93 -3.61 -4.31
N LEU A 11 -10.23 -4.03 -3.26
CA LEU A 11 -9.06 -4.90 -3.38
C LEU A 11 -9.41 -6.26 -3.99
N GLN A 12 -10.55 -6.87 -3.64
CA GLN A 12 -11.01 -8.12 -4.25
C GLN A 12 -11.34 -7.98 -5.76
N ARG A 13 -11.81 -6.79 -6.19
CA ARG A 13 -12.05 -6.50 -7.61
C ARG A 13 -10.74 -6.30 -8.38
N LEU A 14 -9.77 -5.61 -7.76
CA LEU A 14 -8.50 -5.27 -8.39
C LEU A 14 -7.48 -6.41 -8.41
N PHE A 15 -7.47 -7.26 -7.38
CA PHE A 15 -6.50 -8.33 -7.21
C PHE A 15 -7.20 -9.69 -7.27
N PRO A 16 -7.05 -10.45 -8.39
CA PRO A 16 -7.67 -11.77 -8.52
C PRO A 16 -7.29 -12.72 -7.38
N SER A 17 -6.08 -12.61 -6.84
CA SER A 17 -5.59 -13.41 -5.71
C SER A 17 -6.32 -13.16 -4.39
N PHE A 18 -7.19 -12.15 -4.30
CA PHE A 18 -7.97 -11.84 -3.10
C PHE A 18 -9.43 -12.27 -3.18
N ARG A 19 -9.93 -12.71 -4.34
CA ARG A 19 -11.36 -13.03 -4.55
C ARG A 19 -11.86 -14.12 -3.62
N ASP A 20 -11.04 -15.14 -3.37
CA ASP A 20 -11.41 -16.30 -2.56
C ASP A 20 -10.99 -16.15 -1.09
N LEU A 21 -10.43 -15.00 -0.71
CA LEU A 21 -10.03 -14.74 0.67
C LEU A 21 -11.21 -14.25 1.52
N PRO A 22 -11.30 -14.67 2.80
CA PRO A 22 -12.20 -14.06 3.77
C PRO A 22 -11.96 -12.55 3.86
N LEU A 23 -13.02 -11.76 4.07
CA LEU A 23 -12.94 -10.30 4.15
C LEU A 23 -11.93 -9.81 5.20
N GLU A 24 -11.81 -10.52 6.32
CA GLU A 24 -10.82 -10.21 7.36
C GLU A 24 -9.37 -10.36 6.84
N ALA A 25 -9.07 -11.41 6.09
CA ALA A 25 -7.75 -11.60 5.50
C ALA A 25 -7.45 -10.52 4.44
N VAL A 26 -8.47 -10.07 3.69
CA VAL A 26 -8.34 -8.93 2.77
C VAL A 26 -8.07 -7.64 3.55
N ALA A 27 -8.75 -7.42 4.67
CA ALA A 27 -8.55 -6.25 5.52
C ALA A 27 -7.13 -6.22 6.13
N GLN A 28 -6.60 -7.36 6.58
CA GLN A 28 -5.23 -7.47 7.06
C GLN A 28 -4.20 -7.18 5.96
N ARG A 29 -4.43 -7.67 4.73
CA ARG A 29 -3.57 -7.33 3.58
C ARG A 29 -3.65 -5.87 3.21
N ALA A 30 -4.83 -5.26 3.28
CA ALA A 30 -5.02 -3.82 3.07
C ALA A 30 -4.23 -3.00 4.08
N GLU A 31 -4.26 -3.41 5.35
CA GLU A 31 -3.49 -2.79 6.43
C GLU A 31 -1.98 -2.86 6.16
N GLY A 32 -1.46 -4.05 5.86
CA GLY A 32 -0.04 -4.24 5.54
C GLY A 32 0.40 -3.43 4.31
N LEU A 33 -0.41 -3.42 3.25
CA LEU A 33 -0.15 -2.63 2.05
C LEU A 33 -0.15 -1.12 2.36
N GLY A 34 -1.07 -0.66 3.21
CA GLY A 34 -1.15 0.74 3.61
C GLY A 34 0.02 1.18 4.48
N LEU A 35 0.47 0.33 5.40
CA LEU A 35 1.69 0.56 6.18
C LEU A 35 2.92 0.63 5.27
N PHE A 36 3.02 -0.27 4.29
CA PHE A 36 4.08 -0.24 3.30
C PHE A 36 4.04 1.05 2.46
N ALA A 37 2.86 1.49 2.04
CA ALA A 37 2.67 2.74 1.31
C ALA A 37 3.11 3.95 2.14
N ALA A 38 2.71 4.02 3.42
CA ALA A 38 3.11 5.07 4.34
C ALA A 38 4.63 5.09 4.57
N LYS A 39 5.27 3.91 4.74
CA LYS A 39 6.74 3.80 4.86
C LYS A 39 7.44 4.32 3.62
N THR A 40 6.94 3.94 2.45
CA THR A 40 7.51 4.32 1.16
C THR A 40 7.29 5.81 0.87
N TRP A 41 6.31 6.47 1.48
CA TRP A 41 6.01 7.89 1.26
C TRP A 41 7.19 8.83 1.54
N SER A 42 8.10 8.42 2.44
CA SER A 42 9.29 9.17 2.84
C SER A 42 10.32 9.36 1.72
N VAL A 43 10.29 8.56 0.66
CA VAL A 43 11.21 8.70 -0.50
C VAL A 43 10.88 9.91 -1.38
N GLY A 44 9.76 10.59 -1.12
CA GLY A 44 9.30 11.74 -1.89
C GLY A 44 8.63 11.37 -3.22
N PRO A 45 8.00 12.35 -3.89
CA PRO A 45 7.22 12.12 -5.11
C PRO A 45 8.06 11.61 -6.29
N GLU A 46 9.31 12.08 -6.41
CA GLU A 46 10.23 11.64 -7.46
C GLU A 46 10.67 10.18 -7.26
N GLY A 47 11.02 9.81 -6.02
CA GLY A 47 11.38 8.44 -5.67
C GLY A 47 10.21 7.47 -5.82
N LEU A 48 8.98 7.91 -5.55
CA LEU A 48 7.76 7.13 -5.82
C LEU A 48 7.57 6.91 -7.32
N ARG A 49 7.71 7.96 -8.13
CA ARG A 49 7.61 7.87 -9.59
C ARG A 49 8.66 6.94 -10.19
N ALA A 50 9.90 6.98 -9.70
CA ALA A 50 10.97 6.07 -10.11
C ALA A 50 10.64 4.59 -9.83
N ARG A 51 9.74 4.31 -8.90
CA ARG A 51 9.21 2.97 -8.58
C ARG A 51 7.91 2.64 -9.32
N GLY A 52 7.50 3.47 -10.28
CA GLY A 52 6.25 3.32 -11.02
C GLY A 52 5.00 3.74 -10.23
N ILE A 53 5.16 4.42 -9.09
CA ILE A 53 4.06 4.88 -8.25
C ILE A 53 3.85 6.37 -8.52
N ASP A 54 2.89 6.69 -9.39
CA ASP A 54 2.57 8.07 -9.70
C ASP A 54 1.55 8.63 -8.71
N VAL A 55 1.99 9.59 -7.91
CA VAL A 55 1.17 10.31 -6.93
C VAL A 55 1.18 11.78 -7.31
N PRO A 56 0.02 12.43 -7.51
CA PRO A 56 -0.04 13.88 -7.69
C PRO A 56 0.66 14.59 -6.52
N ALA A 57 1.49 15.61 -6.82
CA ALA A 57 2.28 16.31 -5.81
C ALA A 57 1.41 16.87 -4.66
N GLN A 58 0.20 17.32 -4.98
CA GLN A 58 -0.78 17.83 -4.03
C GLN A 58 -1.22 16.75 -3.03
N VAL A 59 -1.45 15.52 -3.50
CA VAL A 59 -1.81 14.37 -2.64
C VAL A 59 -0.62 13.95 -1.79
N HIS A 60 0.58 13.93 -2.37
CA HIS A 60 1.81 13.62 -1.64
C HIS A 60 2.01 14.59 -0.46
N GLN A 61 1.97 15.90 -0.74
CA GLN A 61 2.13 16.95 0.26
C GLN A 61 1.05 16.91 1.34
N ALA A 62 -0.22 16.72 0.96
CA ALA A 62 -1.33 16.66 1.91
C ALA A 62 -1.20 15.51 2.92
N LEU A 63 -0.64 14.37 2.50
CA LEU A 63 -0.51 13.17 3.34
C LEU A 63 0.89 12.98 3.94
N ALA A 64 1.86 13.81 3.55
CA ALA A 64 3.23 13.75 4.07
C ALA A 64 3.32 13.80 5.61
N PRO A 65 2.50 14.60 6.34
CA PRO A 65 2.52 14.58 7.81
C PRO A 65 1.89 13.32 8.44
N ALA A 66 0.98 12.66 7.73
CA ALA A 66 0.28 11.47 8.23
C ALA A 66 1.11 10.20 8.07
N ALA A 67 1.86 10.08 6.97
CA ALA A 67 2.70 8.93 6.67
C ALA A 67 3.65 8.52 7.82
N PRO A 68 4.48 9.41 8.41
CA PRO A 68 5.37 9.01 9.52
C PRO A 68 4.61 8.59 10.77
N ARG A 69 3.43 9.16 11.04
CA ARG A 69 2.60 8.78 12.20
C ARG A 69 2.06 7.35 12.06
N VAL A 70 1.59 7.01 10.86
CA VAL A 70 1.12 5.64 10.53
C VAL A 70 2.26 4.63 10.65
N VAL A 71 3.45 4.98 10.17
CA VAL A 71 4.65 4.14 10.31
C VAL A 71 5.03 3.93 11.77
N GLN A 72 5.05 5.00 12.57
CA GLN A 72 5.39 4.94 14.00
C GLN A 72 4.37 4.16 14.82
N ALA A 73 3.08 4.31 14.51
CA ALA A 73 2.00 3.61 15.20
C ALA A 73 1.92 2.11 14.86
N GLY A 74 2.57 1.66 13.77
CA GLY A 74 2.47 0.28 13.28
C GLY A 74 1.05 -0.14 12.89
N SER A 75 0.13 0.84 12.75
CA SER A 75 -1.29 0.65 12.48
C SER A 75 -1.89 1.88 11.78
N GLY A 76 -3.06 1.71 11.18
CA GLY A 76 -3.78 2.75 10.43
C GLY A 76 -3.46 2.77 8.93
N GLY A 77 -2.84 1.72 8.40
CA GLY A 77 -2.49 1.60 6.98
C GLY A 77 -3.73 1.63 6.06
N ALA A 78 -4.80 0.93 6.42
CA ALA A 78 -6.04 0.94 5.63
C ALA A 78 -6.66 2.35 5.57
N THR A 79 -6.63 3.08 6.70
CA THR A 79 -7.09 4.47 6.77
C THR A 79 -6.21 5.40 5.94
N PHE A 80 -4.88 5.17 5.93
CA PHE A 80 -3.97 5.91 5.06
C PHE A 80 -4.32 5.71 3.58
N LEU A 81 -4.56 4.47 3.15
CA LEU A 81 -4.99 4.18 1.77
C LEU A 81 -6.34 4.82 1.41
N GLN A 82 -7.28 4.87 2.35
CA GLN A 82 -8.54 5.59 2.22
C GLN A 82 -8.30 7.09 1.96
N HIS A 83 -7.40 7.73 2.69
CA HIS A 83 -7.04 9.13 2.45
C HIS A 83 -6.34 9.34 1.10
N VAL A 84 -5.46 8.41 0.69
CA VAL A 84 -4.87 8.42 -0.65
C VAL A 84 -5.96 8.33 -1.72
N ARG A 85 -6.91 7.40 -1.57
CA ARG A 85 -8.05 7.26 -2.48
C ARG A 85 -8.85 8.55 -2.59
N ARG A 86 -9.15 9.22 -1.46
CA ARG A 86 -9.89 10.50 -1.46
C ARG A 86 -9.11 11.64 -2.12
N GLY A 87 -7.79 11.64 -2.02
CA GLY A 87 -6.93 12.60 -2.72
C GLY A 87 -6.86 12.37 -4.22
N LEU A 88 -7.06 11.13 -4.67
CA LEU A 88 -7.14 10.79 -6.09
C LEU A 88 -8.57 11.00 -6.59
N ALA A 89 -8.75 11.78 -7.64
CA ALA A 89 -10.08 12.19 -8.11
C ALA A 89 -10.98 11.02 -8.59
N ASN A 90 -10.45 9.80 -8.78
CA ASN A 90 -11.23 8.64 -9.21
C ASN A 90 -10.64 7.29 -8.80
N ASP A 91 -11.52 6.27 -8.70
CA ASP A 91 -11.17 4.89 -8.34
C ASP A 91 -10.22 4.18 -9.33
N PRO A 92 -10.28 4.42 -10.65
CA PRO A 92 -9.30 3.84 -11.58
C PRO A 92 -7.85 4.29 -11.32
N ALA A 93 -7.63 5.57 -10.99
CA ALA A 93 -6.30 6.07 -10.63
C ALA A 93 -5.81 5.42 -9.32
N PHE A 94 -6.69 5.29 -8.34
CA PHE A 94 -6.39 4.59 -7.09
C PHE A 94 -6.04 3.11 -7.34
N GLY A 95 -6.75 2.42 -8.23
CA GLY A 95 -6.46 1.04 -8.59
C GLY A 95 -5.08 0.85 -9.24
N LYS A 96 -4.70 1.76 -10.16
CA LYS A 96 -3.36 1.76 -10.77
C LYS A 96 -2.27 1.96 -9.71
N LEU A 97 -2.46 2.92 -8.81
CA LEU A 97 -1.54 3.20 -7.72
C LEU A 97 -1.41 2.01 -6.76
N LEU A 98 -2.52 1.38 -6.37
CA LEU A 98 -2.50 0.18 -5.54
C LEU A 98 -1.75 -0.97 -6.23
N GLY A 99 -1.96 -1.16 -7.53
CA GLY A 99 -1.22 -2.15 -8.32
C GLY A 99 0.30 -1.91 -8.28
N ALA A 100 0.73 -0.66 -8.44
CA ALA A 100 2.15 -0.30 -8.34
C ALA A 100 2.72 -0.56 -6.94
N TYR A 101 2.01 -0.16 -5.88
CA TYR A 101 2.42 -0.49 -4.51
C TYR A 101 2.50 -2.00 -4.26
N ALA A 102 1.51 -2.76 -4.72
CA ALA A 102 1.48 -4.21 -4.55
C ALA A 102 2.66 -4.89 -5.28
N ALA A 103 3.02 -4.42 -6.48
CA ALA A 103 4.17 -4.93 -7.22
C ALA A 103 5.49 -4.69 -6.48
N VAL A 104 5.69 -3.47 -5.97
CA VAL A 104 6.89 -3.11 -5.21
C VAL A 104 6.92 -3.86 -3.86
N TRP A 105 5.79 -4.02 -3.20
CA TRP A 105 5.68 -4.77 -1.96
C TRP A 105 6.00 -6.25 -2.17
N ALA A 106 5.43 -6.89 -3.19
CA ALA A 106 5.72 -8.28 -3.54
C ALA A 106 7.20 -8.50 -3.86
N GLU A 107 7.83 -7.55 -4.55
CA GLU A 107 9.28 -7.59 -4.80
C GLU A 107 10.10 -7.47 -3.51
N SER A 108 9.68 -6.59 -2.59
CA SER A 108 10.35 -6.45 -1.28
C SER A 108 10.25 -7.72 -0.43
N LEU A 109 9.12 -8.43 -0.49
CA LEU A 109 8.92 -9.70 0.21
C LEU A 109 9.81 -10.80 -0.37
N ARG A 110 9.89 -10.91 -1.71
CA ARG A 110 10.80 -11.86 -2.37
C ARG A 110 12.25 -11.67 -1.97
N LYS A 111 12.70 -10.40 -1.93
CA LYS A 111 14.07 -10.07 -1.50
C LYS A 111 14.33 -10.43 -0.04
N ALA A 112 13.37 -10.16 0.84
CA ALA A 112 13.49 -10.53 2.25
C ALA A 112 13.60 -12.06 2.44
N SER A 113 12.79 -12.84 1.72
CA SER A 113 12.83 -14.31 1.78
C SER A 113 14.07 -14.93 1.14
N GLY A 114 14.67 -14.26 0.14
CA GLY A 114 15.94 -14.70 -0.48
C GLY A 114 17.17 -14.46 0.38
N SER A 115 17.14 -13.46 1.27
CA SER A 115 18.26 -13.14 2.17
C SER A 115 18.42 -14.11 3.35
N ASP A 116 17.37 -14.85 3.74
CA ASP A 116 17.45 -15.86 4.81
C ASP A 116 18.12 -17.18 4.35
N ALA A 117 18.12 -17.48 3.05
CA ALA A 117 18.75 -18.70 2.54
C ALA A 117 20.28 -18.61 2.40
N GLY A 118 20.86 -17.39 2.47
CA GLY A 118 22.30 -17.15 2.34
C GLY A 118 23.07 -17.07 3.67
N ALA A 119 22.39 -17.02 4.82
CA ALA A 119 23.03 -16.85 6.13
C ALA A 119 23.33 -18.18 6.88
N VAL A 120 22.99 -19.33 6.28
CA VAL A 120 23.27 -20.68 6.83
C VAL A 120 24.32 -21.45 6.02
N ALA A 121 25.04 -20.77 5.11
CA ALA A 121 26.16 -21.34 4.38
C ALA A 121 27.38 -20.40 4.45
N ALA A 122 27.93 -20.23 5.66
CA ALA A 122 29.27 -19.71 5.91
C ALA A 122 29.88 -20.43 7.10
#